data_AF-A0A947EAI6-F1
#
_entry.id   AF-A0A947EAI6-F1
#
_cell.length_a   1.000
_cell.length_b   1.000
_cell.length_c   1.000
_cell.angle_alpha   90.00
_cell.angle_beta   90.00
_cell.angle_gamma   90.00
#
_symmetry.space_group_name_H-M   'P 1'
#
loop_
_entity.id
_entity.type
_entity.pdbx_description
1 polymer ?
#
loop_
_entity_poly.entity_id
_entity_poly.type
_entity_poly.pdbx_seq_one_letter_code
_entity_poly.pdbx_strand_id
1 'polypeptide(L)'
;ADVTLYDTGAHGYFVPFRDATSGKESYGAGRYLDVHPNEDGTVTLDFNYAYNPYCAYDEAFSCPLPPIENWLEVPIAAGETYER
;
A
#
# COMPACT_ATOMS: atom_id res chain seq x y z
N ALA A 1 -13.90 -1.49 7.50
CA ALA A 1 -13.18 -1.36 6.23
C ALA A 1 -12.41 -2.65 6.08
N ASP A 2 -12.65 -3.36 4.99
CA ASP A 2 -11.96 -4.61 4.69
C ASP A 2 -10.78 -4.27 3.77
N VAL A 3 -9.67 -5.01 3.89
CA VAL A 3 -8.50 -4.86 3.02
C VAL A 3 -8.16 -6.23 2.46
N THR A 4 -8.04 -6.32 1.14
CA THR A 4 -7.63 -7.51 0.43
C THR A 4 -6.11 -7.62 0.43
N LEU A 5 -5.61 -8.79 0.86
CA LEU A 5 -4.21 -9.17 0.87
C LEU A 5 -3.96 -10.14 -0.30
N TYR A 6 -2.91 -9.92 -1.07
CA TYR A 6 -2.52 -10.78 -2.19
C TYR A 6 -1.36 -11.69 -1.78
N ASP A 7 -1.55 -13.00 -1.84
CA ASP A 7 -0.51 -13.98 -1.54
C ASP A 7 0.60 -13.97 -2.60
N THR A 8 1.84 -13.74 -2.17
CA THR A 8 3.04 -13.77 -3.02
C THR A 8 3.86 -15.05 -2.87
N GLY A 9 3.32 -16.02 -2.13
CA GLY A 9 3.97 -17.29 -1.80
C GLY A 9 4.99 -17.12 -0.68
N ALA A 10 6.25 -17.46 -0.96
CA ALA A 10 7.32 -17.44 0.04
C ALA A 10 7.62 -16.04 0.61
N HIS A 11 7.10 -14.98 -0.01
CA HIS A 11 7.38 -13.59 0.35
C HIS A 11 6.24 -12.92 1.15
N GLY A 12 5.24 -13.67 1.61
CA GLY A 12 4.15 -13.14 2.42
C GLY A 12 3.03 -12.53 1.56
N TYR A 13 2.44 -11.44 2.04
CA TYR A 13 1.31 -10.77 1.40
C TYR A 13 1.70 -9.39 0.89
N PHE A 14 1.26 -9.10 -0.33
CA PHE A 14 1.30 -7.80 -0.95
C PHE A 14 -0.04 -7.08 -0.75
N VAL A 15 0.02 -5.82 -0.32
CA VAL A 15 -1.17 -5.01 0.00
C VAL A 15 -1.09 -3.66 -0.71
N PRO A 16 -1.64 -3.56 -1.94
CA PRO A 16 -1.78 -2.27 -2.59
C PRO A 16 -3.00 -1.55 -2.04
N PHE A 17 -2.84 -0.30 -1.59
CA PHE A 17 -3.93 0.48 -1.02
C PHE A 17 -3.89 1.94 -1.48
N ARG A 18 -5.06 2.57 -1.40
CA ARG A 18 -5.22 4.01 -1.59
C ARG A 18 -5.96 4.55 -0.37
N ASP A 19 -5.60 5.74 0.09
CA ASP A 19 -6.22 6.34 1.27
C ASP A 19 -6.55 7.83 1.06
N ALA A 20 -7.16 8.48 2.05
CA ALA A 20 -7.60 9.88 1.91
C ALA A 20 -6.45 10.90 1.77
N THR A 21 -5.19 10.49 2.03
CA THR A 21 -3.97 11.28 1.79
C THR A 21 -3.43 11.17 0.36
N SER A 22 -3.87 10.17 -0.42
CA SER A 22 -3.36 9.92 -1.77
C SER A 22 -3.69 11.07 -2.73
N GLY A 23 -2.64 11.66 -3.33
CA GLY A 23 -2.73 12.82 -4.22
C GLY A 23 -2.71 14.16 -3.49
N LYS A 24 -2.51 14.16 -2.17
CA LYS A 24 -2.35 15.36 -1.32
C LYS A 24 -1.01 15.35 -0.59
N GLU A 25 -0.71 14.23 0.08
CA GLU A 25 0.49 14.05 0.92
C GLU A 25 1.31 12.82 0.50
N SER A 26 0.66 11.84 -0.13
CA SER A 26 1.26 10.61 -0.67
C SER A 26 0.94 10.44 -2.16
N TYR A 27 1.57 9.45 -2.81
CA TYR A 27 1.44 9.25 -4.25
C TYR A 27 -0.03 9.05 -4.68
N GLY A 28 -0.43 9.71 -5.77
CA GLY A 28 -1.84 9.81 -6.19
C GLY A 28 -2.52 8.48 -6.49
N ALA A 29 -1.77 7.53 -7.07
CA ALA A 29 -2.28 6.22 -7.43
C ALA A 29 -2.36 5.25 -6.23
N GLY A 30 -1.77 5.60 -5.09
CA GLY A 30 -1.73 4.78 -3.87
C GLY A 30 -0.31 4.32 -3.52
N ARG A 31 -0.23 3.49 -2.48
CA ARG A 31 1.00 2.98 -1.86
C ARG A 31 0.90 1.48 -1.63
N TYR A 32 2.03 0.87 -1.35
CA TYR A 32 2.16 -0.55 -1.11
C TYR A 32 2.61 -0.84 0.31
N LEU A 33 2.26 -2.03 0.80
CA LEU A 33 2.77 -2.61 2.02
C LEU A 33 3.02 -4.11 1.77
N ASP A 34 4.18 -4.59 2.19
CA ASP A 34 4.50 -6.03 2.20
C ASP A 34 4.50 -6.51 3.64
N VAL A 35 3.76 -7.58 3.92
CA VAL A 35 3.53 -8.07 5.28
C VAL A 35 3.65 -9.58 5.36
N HIS A 36 4.04 -10.08 6.53
CA HIS A 36 4.09 -11.51 6.82
C HIS A 36 3.08 -11.87 7.91
N PRO A 37 2.51 -13.09 7.87
CA PRO A 37 1.69 -13.57 8.97
C PRO A 37 2.54 -13.75 10.23
N ASN A 38 1.96 -13.40 11.37
CA ASN A 38 2.49 -13.70 12.69
C ASN A 38 2.39 -15.21 12.99
N GLU A 39 3.05 -15.66 14.06
CA GLU A 39 3.02 -17.09 14.47
C GLU A 39 1.62 -17.63 14.75
N ASP A 40 0.70 -16.76 15.17
CA ASP A 40 -0.71 -17.08 15.43
C ASP A 40 -1.61 -17.02 14.19
N GLY A 41 -1.04 -16.73 13.01
CA GLY A 41 -1.75 -16.61 11.74
C GLY A 41 -2.42 -15.27 11.51
N THR A 42 -2.31 -14.31 12.44
CA THR A 42 -2.79 -12.93 12.22
C THR A 42 -1.83 -12.16 11.30
N VAL A 43 -2.28 -11.06 10.72
CA VAL A 43 -1.42 -10.16 9.93
C VAL A 43 -1.49 -8.77 10.53
N THR A 44 -0.34 -8.18 10.82
CA THR A 44 -0.23 -6.79 11.26
C THR A 44 0.00 -5.88 10.05
N LEU A 45 -0.92 -4.94 9.81
CA LEU A 45 -0.73 -3.89 8.83
C LEU A 45 -0.13 -2.65 9.49
N ASP A 46 1.20 -2.55 9.49
CA ASP A 46 1.91 -1.36 9.98
C ASP A 46 2.17 -0.38 8.82
N PHE A 47 1.29 0.61 8.69
CA PHE A 47 1.39 1.62 7.64
C PHE A 47 2.61 2.54 7.74
N ASN A 48 3.40 2.49 8.83
CA ASN A 48 4.68 3.21 8.89
C ASN A 48 5.68 2.67 7.86
N TYR A 49 5.50 1.43 7.39
CA TYR A 49 6.32 0.82 6.34
C TYR A 49 5.71 0.93 4.95
N ALA A 50 4.61 1.69 4.78
CA ALA A 50 4.03 1.90 3.47
C ALA A 50 4.97 2.71 2.58
N TYR A 51 5.14 2.27 1.33
CA TYR A 51 6.08 2.85 0.38
C TYR A 51 5.43 3.16 -0.97
N ASN A 52 6.02 4.09 -1.71
CA ASN A 52 5.56 4.48 -3.04
C ASN A 52 5.99 3.44 -4.09
N PRO A 53 5.12 3.11 -5.04
CA PRO A 53 5.49 2.22 -6.14
C PRO A 53 6.55 2.87 -7.05
N TYR A 54 7.38 2.09 -7.75
CA TYR A 54 8.46 2.65 -8.58
C TYR A 54 8.00 3.63 -9.66
N CYS A 55 6.80 3.43 -10.21
CA CYS A 55 6.16 4.36 -11.15
C CYS A 55 5.84 5.74 -10.57
N ALA A 56 5.89 5.92 -9.25
CA ALA A 56 5.89 7.25 -8.65
C ALA A 56 7.14 8.05 -9.07
N TYR A 57 8.26 7.38 -9.28
CA TYR A 57 9.55 8.01 -9.59
C TYR A 57 9.89 7.95 -11.08
N ASP A 58 9.50 6.89 -11.78
CA ASP A 58 9.83 6.68 -13.18
C ASP A 58 8.66 6.04 -13.95
N GLU A 59 8.11 6.77 -14.91
CA GLU A 59 6.97 6.35 -15.74
C GLU A 59 7.25 5.10 -16.60
N ALA A 60 8.51 4.68 -16.73
CA ALA A 60 8.87 3.45 -17.42
C ALA A 60 8.42 2.17 -16.68
N PHE A 61 8.12 2.26 -15.37
CA PHE A 61 7.67 1.11 -14.58
C PHE A 61 6.16 0.89 -14.70
N SER A 62 5.75 -0.35 -14.95
CA SER A 62 4.35 -0.77 -14.93
C SER A 62 3.98 -1.32 -13.55
N CYS A 63 3.17 -0.57 -12.81
CA CYS A 63 2.80 -0.89 -11.43
C CYS A 63 1.34 -1.35 -11.31
N PRO A 64 1.04 -2.31 -10.42
CA PRO A 64 -0.34 -2.63 -10.03
C PRO A 64 -1.09 -1.42 -9.42
N LEU A 65 -2.30 -1.16 -9.88
CA LEU A 65 -3.18 -0.19 -9.20
C LEU A 65 -3.90 -0.86 -8.01
N PRO A 66 -4.05 -0.16 -6.88
CA PRO A 66 -4.89 -0.64 -5.78
C PRO A 66 -6.33 -0.89 -6.24
N PRO A 67 -6.91 -2.06 -5.96
CA PRO A 67 -8.29 -2.36 -6.31
C PRO A 67 -9.25 -1.49 -5.48
N ILE A 68 -10.48 -1.30 -5.93
CA ILE A 68 -11.40 -0.33 -5.32
C ILE A 68 -11.77 -0.67 -3.88
N GLU A 69 -11.80 -1.96 -3.54
CA GLU A 69 -12.01 -2.48 -2.20
C GLU A 69 -10.89 -2.07 -1.22
N ASN A 70 -9.68 -1.80 -1.71
CA ASN A 70 -8.56 -1.31 -0.90
C ASN A 70 -8.47 0.22 -0.88
N TRP A 71 -9.55 0.92 -1.24
CA TRP A 71 -9.64 2.37 -1.13
C TRP A 71 -10.22 2.74 0.23
N LEU A 72 -9.34 3.15 1.13
CA LEU A 72 -9.66 3.53 2.50
C LEU A 72 -10.10 4.99 2.54
N GLU A 73 -11.28 5.26 3.11
CA GLU A 73 -11.79 6.63 3.25
C GLU A 73 -11.10 7.43 4.37
N VAL A 74 -10.30 6.75 5.20
CA VAL A 74 -9.57 7.35 6.30
C VAL A 74 -8.19 7.85 5.85
N PRO A 75 -7.68 8.95 6.42
CA PRO A 75 -6.31 9.39 6.14
C PRO A 75 -5.29 8.51 6.86
N ILE A 76 -4.25 8.09 6.14
CA ILE A 76 -3.10 7.35 6.70
C ILE A 76 -1.86 8.24 6.62
N ALA A 77 -1.65 9.04 7.67
CA ALA A 77 -0.50 9.94 7.83
C ALA A 77 0.73 9.20 8.39
N ALA A 78 1.12 8.11 7.74
CA ALA A 78 2.28 7.28 8.07
C ALA A 78 2.89 6.70 6.79
N GLY A 79 4.16 6.30 6.82
CA GLY A 79 4.87 5.80 5.66
C GLY A 79 5.44 6.90 4.77
N GLU A 80 5.80 6.54 3.54
CA GLU A 80 6.43 7.45 2.59
C GLU A 80 5.46 8.56 2.13
N THR A 81 5.95 9.80 2.13
CA THR A 81 5.28 10.95 1.52
C THR A 81 5.65 11.07 0.05
N TYR A 82 4.92 11.88 -0.70
CA TYR A 82 5.25 12.13 -2.10
C TYR A 82 5.00 13.60 -2.42
N GLU A 83 6.09 14.36 -2.50
CA GLU A 83 6.11 15.74 -2.94
C GLU A 83 6.74 15.76 -4.33
N ARG A 84 5.93 15.97 -5.37
CA ARG A 84 6.41 16.23 -6.72
C ARG A 84 5.95 17.61 -7.17
#